data_AF-W7TSD8-F1
#
_entry.id   AF-W7TSD8-F1
#
_cell.length_a   1.000
_cell.length_b   1.000
_cell.length_c   1.000
_cell.angle_alpha   90.00
_cell.angle_beta   90.00
_cell.angle_gamma   90.00
#
_symmetry.space_group_name_H-M   'P 1'
#
loop_
_entity.id
_entity.type
_entity.pdbx_description
1 polymer ?
#
loop_
_entity_poly.entity_id
_entity_poly.type
_entity_poly.pdbx_seq_one_letter_code
_entity_poly.pdbx_strand_id
1 'polypeptide(L)'
;MQRRVVSSIPHPPISPPLPPSLPFQERNVIDCCRVEFLRPVSSTPDTPSCAFDVQSIERTWTLCAANETDLQQWLLLLASAIDMDVAVLPDDEVSFLVKPR
;
A
#
# COMPACT_ATOMS: atom_id res chain seq x y z
N MET A 1 -37.45 -31.60 54.73
CA MET A 1 -38.21 -31.21 53.51
C MET A 1 -37.59 -29.93 52.96
N GLN A 2 -37.03 -30.01 51.75
CA GLN A 2 -36.17 -29.00 51.13
C GLN A 2 -36.97 -27.81 50.57
N ARG A 3 -36.57 -26.58 50.91
CA ARG A 3 -37.00 -25.36 50.19
C ARG A 3 -36.03 -25.11 49.03
N ARG A 4 -36.51 -25.23 47.79
CA ARG A 4 -35.79 -24.77 46.59
C ARG A 4 -35.72 -23.24 46.63
N VAL A 5 -34.53 -22.69 46.77
CA VAL A 5 -34.26 -21.28 46.45
C VAL A 5 -33.93 -21.24 44.96
N VAL A 6 -34.82 -20.67 44.16
CA VAL A 6 -34.57 -20.38 42.75
C VAL A 6 -33.63 -19.18 42.70
N SER A 7 -32.36 -19.42 42.39
CA SER A 7 -31.38 -18.35 42.17
C SER A 7 -31.48 -17.90 40.71
N SER A 8 -32.00 -16.69 40.51
CA SER A 8 -32.09 -16.02 39.23
C SER A 8 -30.68 -15.70 38.71
N ILE A 9 -30.31 -16.31 37.58
CA ILE A 9 -29.04 -16.04 36.88
C ILE A 9 -29.20 -14.70 36.13
N PRO A 10 -28.33 -13.70 36.36
CA PRO A 10 -28.36 -12.47 35.56
C PRO A 10 -27.78 -12.76 34.16
N HIS A 11 -28.56 -12.49 33.12
CA HIS A 11 -28.10 -12.54 31.73
C HIS A 11 -27.04 -11.45 31.48
N PRO A 12 -25.94 -11.74 30.76
CA PRO A 12 -25.01 -10.71 30.35
C PRO A 12 -25.65 -9.81 29.28
N PRO A 13 -25.27 -8.52 29.21
CA PRO A 13 -25.75 -7.62 28.17
C PRO A 13 -25.31 -8.13 26.80
N ILE A 14 -26.26 -8.26 25.88
CA ILE A 14 -25.99 -8.61 24.48
C ILE A 14 -25.20 -7.45 23.87
N SER A 15 -23.91 -7.66 23.64
CA SER A 15 -23.06 -6.69 22.93
C SER A 15 -23.60 -6.49 21.51
N PRO A 16 -23.67 -5.24 21.02
CA PRO A 16 -24.03 -4.98 19.63
C PRO A 16 -22.99 -5.62 18.68
N PRO A 17 -23.41 -6.07 17.48
CA PRO A 17 -22.49 -6.60 16.49
C PRO A 17 -21.46 -5.54 16.11
N LEU A 18 -20.17 -5.91 16.18
CA LEU A 18 -19.07 -5.07 15.71
C LEU A 18 -19.31 -4.67 14.25
N PRO A 19 -19.06 -3.40 13.85
CA PRO A 19 -19.15 -3.00 12.46
C PRO A 19 -18.14 -3.81 11.62
N PRO A 20 -18.43 -4.05 10.32
CA PRO A 20 -17.48 -4.68 9.43
C PRO A 20 -16.20 -3.85 9.45
N SER A 21 -15.08 -4.50 9.77
CA SER A 21 -13.75 -3.88 9.72
C SER A 21 -13.59 -3.26 8.34
N LEU A 22 -13.59 -1.92 8.27
CA LEU A 22 -13.23 -1.21 7.04
C LEU A 22 -11.90 -1.80 6.56
N PRO A 23 -11.73 -2.02 5.24
CA PRO A 23 -10.45 -2.51 4.73
C PRO A 23 -9.36 -1.58 5.26
N PHE A 24 -8.32 -2.16 5.87
CA PHE A 24 -7.12 -1.43 6.27
C PHE A 24 -6.51 -0.86 4.98
N GLN A 25 -6.95 0.33 4.59
CA GLN A 25 -6.37 1.05 3.47
C GLN A 25 -5.08 1.66 3.99
N GLU A 26 -3.97 0.94 3.86
CA GLU A 26 -2.65 1.43 4.23
C GLU A 26 -2.33 2.66 3.37
N ARG A 27 -2.54 3.85 3.92
CA ARG A 27 -2.51 5.13 3.17
C ARG A 27 -1.12 5.52 2.64
N ASN A 28 -0.10 4.73 2.97
CA ASN A 28 1.32 5.05 2.75
C ASN A 28 2.10 3.87 2.14
N VAL A 29 1.43 3.00 1.38
CA VAL A 29 2.11 1.97 0.59
C VAL A 29 2.35 2.50 -0.82
N ILE A 30 3.57 2.30 -1.32
CA ILE A 30 3.94 2.59 -2.70
C ILE A 30 4.12 1.24 -3.39
N ASP A 31 3.26 0.97 -4.37
CA ASP A 31 3.38 -0.18 -5.25
C ASP A 31 4.43 0.14 -6.33
N CYS A 32 5.58 -0.54 -6.28
CA CYS A 32 6.71 -0.30 -7.18
C CYS A 32 6.35 -0.62 -8.65
N CYS A 33 5.44 -1.56 -8.90
CA CYS A 33 4.97 -1.91 -10.23
C CYS A 33 4.24 -0.75 -10.94
N ARG A 34 3.75 0.23 -10.18
CA ARG A 34 2.97 1.38 -10.68
C ARG A 34 3.78 2.67 -10.74
N VAL A 35 5.05 2.63 -10.36
CA VAL A 35 5.95 3.77 -10.43
C VAL A 35 6.41 3.96 -11.88
N GLU A 36 6.21 5.16 -12.41
CA GLU A 36 6.63 5.55 -13.76
C GLU A 36 7.96 6.29 -13.73
N PHE A 37 8.18 7.11 -12.70
CA PHE A 37 9.37 7.95 -12.60
C PHE A 37 9.89 8.03 -11.18
N LEU A 38 11.22 7.94 -11.09
CA LEU A 38 11.98 8.26 -9.89
C LEU A 38 12.82 9.51 -10.18
N ARG A 39 12.60 10.59 -9.43
CA ARG A 39 13.31 11.87 -9.62
C ARG A 39 14.28 12.10 -8.46
N PRO A 40 15.60 12.15 -8.72
CA PRO A 40 16.62 12.36 -7.69
C PRO A 40 16.53 13.70 -6.95
N VAL A 41 15.84 14.67 -7.54
CA VAL A 41 15.60 16.00 -6.98
C VAL A 41 14.11 16.26 -6.98
N SER A 42 13.60 16.66 -5.81
CA SER A 42 12.17 16.97 -5.67
C SER A 42 11.76 18.19 -6.50
N SER A 43 10.56 18.12 -7.06
CA SER A 43 9.92 19.21 -7.80
C SER A 43 9.23 20.24 -6.90
N THR A 44 9.04 19.92 -5.62
CA THR A 44 8.42 20.85 -4.67
C THR A 44 9.40 21.95 -4.26
N PRO A 45 8.97 23.24 -4.29
CA PRO A 45 9.81 24.33 -3.82
C PRO A 45 10.09 24.19 -2.32
N ASP A 46 11.23 24.75 -1.87
CA ASP A 46 11.67 24.73 -0.47
C ASP A 46 11.93 23.33 0.13
N THR A 47 12.19 22.33 -0.71
CA THR A 47 12.60 21.00 -0.25
C THR A 47 14.11 20.92 0.02
N PRO A 48 14.53 20.11 1.01
CA PRO A 48 15.94 19.89 1.29
C PRO A 48 16.65 19.17 0.12
N SER A 49 17.97 19.33 0.01
CA SER A 49 18.77 18.75 -1.09
C SER A 49 18.73 17.22 -1.16
N CYS A 50 18.42 16.56 -0.04
CA CYS A 50 18.24 15.12 0.05
C CYS A 50 16.79 14.65 -0.23
N ALA A 51 15.93 15.53 -0.77
CA ALA A 51 14.57 15.20 -1.16
C ALA A 51 14.49 14.69 -2.61
N PHE A 52 13.68 13.66 -2.81
CA PHE A 52 13.45 13.00 -4.09
C PHE A 52 11.97 12.66 -4.26
N ASP A 53 11.52 12.57 -5.51
CA ASP A 53 10.12 12.23 -5.81
C ASP A 53 10.01 10.82 -6.40
N VAL A 54 9.00 10.08 -5.92
CA VAL A 54 8.53 8.82 -6.51
C VAL A 54 7.17 9.12 -7.14
N GLN A 55 7.02 8.88 -8.43
CA GLN A 55 5.81 9.22 -9.18
C GLN A 55 5.20 7.98 -9.83
N SER A 56 3.91 7.80 -9.56
CA SER A 56 3.01 6.90 -10.29
C SER A 56 2.00 7.73 -11.09
N ILE A 57 1.19 7.05 -11.91
CA ILE A 57 0.06 7.63 -12.64
C ILE A 57 -0.93 8.32 -11.68
N GLU A 58 -1.16 7.74 -10.50
CA GLU A 58 -2.21 8.17 -9.58
C GLU A 58 -1.74 9.23 -8.58
N ARG A 59 -0.45 9.20 -8.23
CA ARG A 59 0.09 10.00 -7.13
C ARG A 59 1.60 10.19 -7.24
N THR A 60 2.06 11.34 -6.73
CA THR A 60 3.46 11.63 -6.44
C THR A 60 3.69 11.64 -4.94
N TRP A 61 4.78 11.00 -4.51
CA TRP A 61 5.29 11.05 -3.14
C TRP A 61 6.64 11.76 -3.14
N THR A 62 6.80 12.73 -2.25
CA THR A 62 8.09 13.38 -2.00
C THR A 62 8.66 12.82 -0.71
N LEU A 63 9.84 12.22 -0.79
CA LEU A 63 10.55 11.61 0.32
C LEU A 63 11.85 12.39 0.57
N CYS A 64 12.36 12.31 1.79
CA CYS A 64 13.60 12.96 2.17
C CYS A 64 14.50 11.95 2.88
N ALA A 65 15.70 11.73 2.33
CA ALA A 65 16.71 10.92 2.99
C ALA A 65 17.37 11.68 4.15
N ALA A 66 18.03 10.96 5.07
CA ALA A 66 18.71 11.60 6.20
C ALA A 66 19.99 12.35 5.77
N ASN A 67 20.62 11.91 4.67
CA ASN A 67 21.83 12.49 4.10
C ASN A 67 21.96 12.11 2.60
N GLU A 68 22.98 12.64 1.91
CA GLU A 68 23.20 12.37 0.47
C GLU A 68 23.59 10.93 0.16
N THR A 69 24.31 10.24 1.05
CA THR A 69 24.66 8.82 0.85
C THR A 69 23.42 7.95 0.90
N ASP A 70 22.57 8.16 1.90
CA ASP A 70 21.29 7.47 2.03
C ASP A 70 20.39 7.74 0.82
N LEU A 71 20.37 8.98 0.30
CA LEU A 71 19.64 9.32 -0.92
C LEU A 71 20.08 8.43 -2.09
N GLN A 72 21.39 8.32 -2.32
CA GLN A 72 21.90 7.47 -3.40
C GLN A 72 21.51 6.00 -3.21
N GLN A 73 21.54 5.50 -1.97
CA GLN A 73 21.11 4.13 -1.67
C GLN A 73 19.60 3.93 -1.90
N TRP A 74 18.77 4.87 -1.48
CA TRP A 74 17.32 4.85 -1.75
C TRP A 74 17.03 4.81 -3.25
N LEU A 75 17.69 5.68 -4.02
CA LEU A 75 17.50 5.73 -5.47
C LEU A 75 17.90 4.43 -6.14
N LEU A 76 19.04 3.83 -5.74
CA LEU A 76 19.51 2.56 -6.29
C LEU A 76 18.55 1.40 -5.97
N LEU A 77 18.09 1.29 -4.72
CA LEU A 77 17.19 0.23 -4.28
C LEU A 77 15.82 0.34 -4.97
N LEU A 78 15.27 1.55 -5.06
CA LEU A 78 13.99 1.79 -5.72
C LEU A 78 14.08 1.52 -7.22
N ALA A 79 15.11 2.03 -7.90
CA ALA A 79 15.32 1.74 -9.32
C ALA A 79 15.43 0.24 -9.59
N SER A 80 16.22 -0.47 -8.77
CA SER A 80 16.34 -1.93 -8.89
C SER A 80 15.02 -2.65 -8.65
N ALA A 81 14.21 -2.22 -7.68
CA ALA A 81 12.90 -2.82 -7.41
C ALA A 81 11.93 -2.61 -8.57
N ILE A 82 11.88 -1.40 -9.12
CA ILE A 82 11.03 -1.05 -10.26
C ILE A 82 11.44 -1.86 -11.51
N ASP A 83 12.73 -1.94 -11.81
CA ASP A 83 13.24 -2.66 -12.98
C ASP A 83 12.95 -4.16 -12.92
N MET A 84 13.03 -4.77 -11.72
CA MET A 84 12.72 -6.19 -11.55
C MET A 84 11.25 -6.50 -11.85
N ASP A 85 10.31 -5.65 -11.45
CA ASP A 85 8.88 -5.89 -11.70
C ASP A 85 8.48 -5.64 -13.16
N VAL A 86 9.12 -4.68 -13.85
CA VAL A 86 8.93 -4.47 -15.31
C VAL A 86 9.39 -5.69 -16.11
N ALA A 87 10.38 -6.44 -15.61
CA ALA A 87 10.90 -7.63 -16.27
C ALA A 87 9.99 -8.88 -16.15
N VAL A 88 8.94 -8.85 -15.32
CA VAL A 88 8.07 -10.02 -15.05
C VAL A 88 6.65 -9.83 -15.62
N LEU A 89 6.52 -9.23 -16.82
CA LEU A 89 5.31 -9.47 -17.61
C LEU A 89 5.57 -10.64 -18.56
N PRO A 90 5.10 -11.88 -18.25
CA PRO A 90 4.97 -12.88 -19.30
C PRO A 90 4.00 -12.32 -20.35
N ASP A 91 4.36 -12.44 -21.62
CA ASP A 91 3.45 -12.25 -22.74
C ASP A 91 2.34 -13.31 -22.59
N ASP A 92 1.30 -13.02 -21.81
CA ASP A 92 0.11 -13.84 -21.77
C ASP A 92 -0.51 -13.75 -23.17
N GLU A 93 -0.55 -14.87 -23.90
CA GLU A 93 -1.13 -14.93 -25.24
C GLU A 93 -2.58 -14.44 -25.18
N VAL A 94 -2.81 -13.19 -25.59
CA VAL A 94 -4.17 -12.62 -25.65
C VAL A 94 -4.92 -13.29 -26.81
N SER A 95 -5.54 -14.43 -26.53
CA SER A 95 -6.39 -15.13 -27.48
C SER A 95 -7.76 -14.47 -27.53
N PHE A 96 -7.97 -13.62 -28.56
CA PHE A 96 -9.29 -13.09 -28.84
C PHE A 96 -10.13 -14.14 -29.56
N LEU A 97 -11.21 -14.61 -28.91
CA LEU A 97 -12.18 -15.49 -29.55
C LEU A 97 -13.00 -14.68 -30.57
N VAL A 98 -12.55 -14.64 -31.83
CA VAL A 98 -13.28 -14.00 -32.92
C VAL A 98 -14.49 -14.87 -33.27
N LYS A 99 -15.71 -14.34 -33.08
CA LYS A 99 -16.93 -15.00 -33.58
C LYS A 99 -16.94 -14.98 -35.12
N PRO A 100 -17.08 -16.12 -35.81
CA PRO A 100 -17.26 -16.15 -37.25
C PRO A 100 -18.61 -15.50 -37.64
N ARG A 101 -18.62 -14.82 -38.80
CA ARG A 101 -19.82 -14.20 -39.39
C ARG A 101 -20.72 -15.24 -40.03
#